data_AF-A0A9J7HUY1-F1
#
_entry.id   AF-A0A9J7HUY1-F1
#
_cell.length_a   1.000
_cell.length_b   1.000
_cell.length_c   1.000
_cell.angle_alpha   90.00
_cell.angle_beta   90.00
_cell.angle_gamma   90.00
#
_symmetry.space_group_name_H-M   'P 1'
#
loop_
_entity.id
_entity.type
_entity.pdbx_description
1 polymer ?
#
loop_
_entity_poly.entity_id
_entity_poly.type
_entity_poly.pdbx_seq_one_letter_code
_entity_poly.pdbx_strand_id
1 'polypeptide(L)'
;MEWQGLVSVLVMTSLILPVCRGTIAPPQLVECSTDAENINGDTYSVECPAGCLGTLFSIYGTGTYTSDSSICRAAIHDGRLTDAGGVVTVVETSGLDSYQGSSQNEINSNSWGSWGSAFYFVDSPTPTP
;
A
#
# COMPACT_ATOMS: atom_id res chain seq x y z
N MET A 1 -40.18 46.29 -29.78
CA MET A 1 -40.00 45.00 -30.48
C MET A 1 -39.05 44.18 -29.61
N GLU A 2 -39.42 43.80 -28.39
CA GLU A 2 -40.43 42.78 -28.06
C GLU A 2 -40.37 41.60 -29.03
N TRP A 3 -39.82 40.47 -28.57
CA TRP A 3 -40.59 39.26 -28.28
C TRP A 3 -39.92 38.47 -27.17
N GLN A 4 -40.73 38.09 -26.18
CA GLN A 4 -40.39 37.39 -24.95
C GLN A 4 -40.43 35.87 -25.20
N GLY A 5 -39.65 35.11 -24.42
CA GLY A 5 -39.71 33.65 -24.39
C GLY A 5 -39.11 33.11 -23.10
N LEU A 6 -39.87 33.21 -22.01
CA LEU A 6 -39.57 32.61 -20.71
C LEU A 6 -39.85 31.10 -20.76
N VAL A 7 -38.86 30.27 -20.41
CA VAL A 7 -39.14 28.98 -19.75
C VAL A 7 -38.32 28.94 -18.47
N SER A 8 -39.07 29.07 -17.38
CA SER A 8 -38.62 28.93 -16.02
C SER A 8 -38.27 27.46 -15.75
N VAL A 9 -37.04 27.17 -15.33
CA VAL A 9 -36.74 25.99 -14.52
C VAL A 9 -35.81 26.41 -13.40
N LEU A 10 -36.41 26.66 -12.25
CA LEU A 10 -35.78 26.95 -10.99
C LEU A 10 -35.57 25.61 -10.28
N VAL A 11 -34.37 25.04 -10.34
CA VAL A 11 -33.95 24.01 -9.38
C VAL A 11 -32.44 24.06 -9.14
N MET A 12 -32.14 24.46 -7.90
CA MET A 12 -30.98 24.12 -7.08
C MET A 12 -29.60 24.62 -7.52
N THR A 13 -29.13 25.57 -6.72
CA THR A 13 -27.73 25.95 -6.51
C THR A 13 -26.78 24.75 -6.56
N SER A 14 -26.20 24.50 -7.72
CA SER A 14 -25.04 23.63 -7.83
C SER A 14 -23.85 24.38 -7.28
N LEU A 15 -23.63 24.23 -5.97
CA LEU A 15 -22.32 24.35 -5.37
C LEU A 15 -21.49 23.22 -6.00
N ILE A 16 -20.85 23.51 -7.12
CA ILE A 16 -19.87 22.59 -7.72
C ILE A 16 -18.65 22.67 -6.80
N LEU A 17 -18.72 21.97 -5.68
CA LEU A 17 -17.55 21.60 -4.90
C LEU A 17 -16.55 21.04 -5.92
N PRO A 18 -15.29 21.49 -5.93
CA PRO A 18 -14.28 20.79 -6.69
C PRO A 18 -14.29 19.37 -6.12
N VAL A 19 -14.73 18.41 -6.91
CA VAL A 19 -14.39 17.02 -6.64
C VAL A 19 -12.88 17.04 -6.67
N CYS A 20 -12.25 17.07 -5.49
CA CYS A 20 -10.88 16.63 -5.33
C CYS A 20 -10.92 15.18 -5.82
N ARG A 21 -10.72 14.97 -7.12
CA ARG A 21 -10.42 13.66 -7.67
C ARG A 21 -9.16 13.26 -6.92
N GLY A 22 -9.34 12.46 -5.87
CA GLY A 22 -8.23 11.83 -5.18
C GLY A 22 -7.52 11.01 -6.23
N THR A 23 -6.42 11.55 -6.76
CA THR A 23 -5.58 10.82 -7.68
C THR A 23 -5.01 9.66 -6.90
N ILE A 24 -5.53 8.46 -7.12
CA ILE A 24 -4.87 7.23 -6.68
C ILE A 24 -3.58 7.19 -7.49
N ALA A 25 -2.44 7.46 -6.83
CA ALA A 25 -1.14 7.38 -7.48
C ALA A 25 -0.98 5.95 -8.06
N PRO A 26 -0.44 5.82 -9.28
CA PRO A 26 -0.20 4.50 -9.84
C PRO A 26 0.77 3.70 -8.95
N PRO A 27 0.61 2.37 -8.87
CA PRO A 27 1.54 1.54 -8.10
C PRO A 27 2.95 1.65 -8.68
N GLN A 28 3.95 1.67 -7.81
CA GLN A 28 5.35 1.73 -8.20
C GLN A 28 5.88 0.31 -8.46
N LEU A 29 6.48 0.09 -9.62
CA LEU A 29 7.15 -1.17 -9.94
C LEU A 29 8.43 -1.29 -9.11
N VAL A 30 8.55 -2.39 -8.36
CA VAL A 30 9.69 -2.66 -7.47
C VAL A 30 10.33 -4.01 -7.79
N GLU A 31 11.52 -4.25 -7.25
CA GLU A 31 12.18 -5.56 -7.34
C GLU A 31 11.95 -6.34 -6.04
N CYS A 32 12.19 -7.66 -6.06
CA CYS A 32 12.06 -8.47 -4.83
C CYS A 32 13.00 -8.01 -3.70
N SER A 33 14.09 -7.31 -4.02
CA SER A 33 15.04 -6.76 -3.05
C SER A 33 14.62 -5.42 -2.47
N THR A 34 13.58 -4.78 -2.99
CA THR A 34 13.18 -3.44 -2.56
C THR A 34 12.58 -3.50 -1.15
N ASP A 35 13.24 -2.78 -0.24
CA ASP A 35 12.78 -2.49 1.12
C ASP A 35 11.99 -1.18 1.18
N ALA A 36 11.33 -0.94 2.32
CA ALA A 36 10.47 0.22 2.52
C ALA A 36 11.27 1.53 2.66
N GLU A 37 12.52 1.47 3.14
CA GLU A 37 13.38 2.66 3.29
C GLU A 37 13.73 3.32 1.95
N ASN A 38 13.69 2.56 0.86
CA ASN A 38 13.96 3.05 -0.48
C ASN A 38 12.73 3.64 -1.20
N ILE A 39 11.57 3.69 -0.53
CA ILE A 39 10.34 4.25 -1.11
C ILE A 39 9.89 5.48 -0.32
N ASN A 40 9.58 6.55 -1.04
CA ASN A 40 9.13 7.79 -0.42
C ASN A 40 7.60 7.82 -0.29
N GLY A 41 7.09 7.96 0.94
CA GLY A 41 5.70 8.31 1.24
C GLY A 41 5.15 7.56 2.45
N ASP A 42 4.19 8.16 3.16
CA ASP A 42 3.58 7.53 4.34
C ASP A 42 2.65 6.35 3.97
N THR A 43 2.07 6.40 2.78
CA THR A 43 1.24 5.34 2.22
C THR A 43 1.43 5.30 0.72
N TYR A 44 1.81 4.13 0.20
CA TYR A 44 2.09 3.94 -1.22
C TYR A 44 1.67 2.55 -1.65
N SER A 45 1.44 2.38 -2.95
CA SER A 45 1.20 1.06 -3.54
C SER A 45 2.41 0.65 -4.35
N VAL A 46 2.82 -0.60 -4.23
CA VAL A 46 3.89 -1.20 -5.02
C VAL A 46 3.36 -2.37 -5.83
N GLU A 47 3.96 -2.61 -6.98
CA GLU A 47 3.73 -3.78 -7.81
C GLU A 47 4.95 -4.69 -7.75
N CYS A 48 4.76 -5.85 -7.14
CA CYS A 48 5.77 -6.87 -6.93
C CYS A 48 5.83 -7.86 -8.11
N PRO A 49 7.03 -8.19 -8.61
CA PRO A 49 7.19 -9.21 -9.63
C PRO A 49 6.94 -10.62 -9.05
N ALA A 50 6.77 -11.59 -9.94
CA ALA A 50 6.71 -13.01 -9.55
C ALA A 50 8.10 -13.54 -9.14
N GLY A 51 8.13 -14.60 -8.33
CA GLY A 51 9.36 -15.32 -7.97
C GLY A 51 10.10 -14.77 -6.74
N CYS A 52 9.47 -13.91 -5.94
CA CYS A 52 10.09 -13.38 -4.73
C CYS A 52 10.19 -14.40 -3.58
N LEU A 53 9.48 -15.53 -3.64
CA LEU A 53 9.57 -16.61 -2.65
C LEU A 53 10.95 -17.27 -2.65
N GLY A 54 11.55 -17.46 -3.82
CA GLY A 54 12.85 -18.13 -3.99
C GLY A 54 14.06 -17.26 -3.61
N THR A 55 13.85 -15.99 -3.30
CA THR A 55 14.93 -15.05 -2.93
C THR A 55 15.28 -15.17 -1.45
N LEU A 56 16.55 -14.99 -1.06
CA LEU A 56 16.99 -15.14 0.34
C LEU A 56 17.03 -13.79 1.09
N PHE A 57 16.08 -12.89 0.83
CA PHE A 57 16.02 -11.63 1.56
C PHE A 57 15.48 -11.85 2.98
N SER A 58 16.14 -11.23 3.96
CA SER A 58 15.67 -11.25 5.34
C SER A 58 14.43 -10.38 5.47
N ILE A 59 13.48 -10.86 6.28
CA ILE A 59 12.35 -10.06 6.75
C ILE A 59 12.26 -10.21 8.28
N TYR A 60 11.84 -9.16 8.96
CA TYR A 60 11.74 -9.14 10.43
C TYR A 60 10.35 -8.70 10.85
N GLY A 61 9.75 -9.45 11.78
CA GLY A 61 8.40 -9.17 12.28
C GLY A 61 7.27 -9.94 11.59
N THR A 62 6.05 -9.70 12.06
CA THR A 62 4.82 -10.37 11.64
C THR A 62 3.67 -9.38 11.76
N GLY A 63 2.95 -9.13 10.67
CA GLY A 63 1.91 -8.09 10.58
C GLY A 63 2.48 -6.67 10.50
N THR A 64 3.41 -6.33 11.41
CA THR A 64 4.27 -5.15 11.32
C THR A 64 5.70 -5.60 11.10
N TYR A 65 6.34 -5.05 10.06
CA TYR A 65 7.68 -5.40 9.61
C TYR A 65 8.63 -4.21 9.79
N THR A 66 9.92 -4.47 10.00
CA THR A 66 10.94 -3.40 10.01
C THR A 66 11.10 -2.81 8.62
N SER A 67 11.40 -1.52 8.52
CA SER A 67 11.54 -0.81 7.22
C SER A 67 12.59 -1.40 6.28
N ASP A 68 13.64 -2.03 6.81
CA ASP A 68 14.71 -2.69 6.05
C ASP A 68 14.30 -4.07 5.49
N SER A 69 13.08 -4.54 5.77
CA SER A 69 12.55 -5.80 5.24
C SER A 69 12.09 -5.64 3.79
N SER A 70 12.33 -6.67 2.96
CA SER A 70 11.80 -6.74 1.59
C SER A 70 10.27 -6.68 1.58
N ILE A 71 9.70 -5.70 0.88
CA ILE A 71 8.25 -5.46 0.84
C ILE A 71 7.52 -6.65 0.21
N CYS A 72 7.98 -7.13 -0.95
CA CYS A 72 7.30 -8.20 -1.68
C CYS A 72 7.32 -9.52 -0.91
N ARG A 73 8.45 -9.81 -0.25
CA ARG A 73 8.60 -11.02 0.55
C ARG A 73 7.80 -10.94 1.84
N ALA A 74 7.76 -9.77 2.49
CA ALA A 74 6.87 -9.51 3.62
C ALA A 74 5.38 -9.61 3.22
N ALA A 75 5.00 -9.17 2.02
CA ALA A 75 3.63 -9.25 1.54
C ALA A 75 3.18 -10.70 1.27
N ILE A 76 4.08 -11.56 0.78
CA ILE A 76 3.82 -13.00 0.67
C ILE A 76 3.72 -13.61 2.07
N HIS A 77 4.63 -13.26 2.99
CA HIS A 77 4.59 -13.72 4.38
C HIS A 77 3.27 -13.32 5.07
N ASP A 78 2.76 -12.10 4.85
CA ASP A 78 1.47 -11.61 5.36
C ASP A 78 0.24 -12.26 4.69
N GLY A 79 0.45 -13.02 3.60
CA GLY A 79 -0.61 -13.66 2.83
C GLY A 79 -1.39 -12.72 1.91
N ARG A 80 -0.90 -11.50 1.67
CA ARG A 80 -1.50 -10.56 0.72
C ARG A 80 -1.16 -10.89 -0.72
N LEU A 81 0.04 -11.43 -0.94
CA LEU A 81 0.52 -11.89 -2.23
C LEU A 81 0.86 -13.37 -2.19
N THR A 82 0.93 -13.97 -3.37
CA THR A 82 1.56 -15.28 -3.59
C THR A 82 2.84 -15.08 -4.39
N ASP A 83 3.58 -16.16 -4.68
CA ASP A 83 4.77 -16.06 -5.55
C ASP A 83 4.48 -15.60 -6.99
N ALA A 84 3.20 -15.46 -7.37
CA ALA A 84 2.79 -14.83 -8.62
C ALA A 84 3.01 -13.30 -8.66
N GLY A 85 3.32 -12.67 -7.52
CA GLY A 85 3.44 -11.21 -7.42
C GLY A 85 2.08 -10.50 -7.40
N GLY A 86 2.08 -9.20 -7.66
CA GLY A 86 0.89 -8.36 -7.70
C GLY A 86 1.05 -7.03 -6.97
N VAL A 87 -0.06 -6.30 -6.85
CA VAL A 87 -0.09 -4.98 -6.22
C VAL A 87 -0.44 -5.11 -4.75
N VAL A 88 0.30 -4.41 -3.89
CA VAL A 88 0.01 -4.30 -2.46
C VAL A 88 0.15 -2.86 -1.99
N THR A 89 -0.68 -2.46 -1.02
CA THR A 89 -0.62 -1.13 -0.41
C THR A 89 0.09 -1.21 0.95
N VAL A 90 1.12 -0.38 1.09
CA VAL A 90 2.02 -0.31 2.25
C VAL A 90 1.75 0.99 3.00
N VAL A 91 1.76 0.93 4.32
CA VAL A 91 1.69 2.09 5.21
C VAL A 91 2.93 2.10 6.09
N GLU A 92 3.71 3.18 6.00
CA GLU A 92 4.83 3.48 6.89
C GLU A 92 4.31 3.92 8.26
N THR A 93 5.03 3.54 9.30
CA THR A 93 4.72 3.88 10.69
C THR A 93 6.00 4.04 11.50
N SER A 94 5.88 4.65 12.68
CA SER A 94 6.95 4.59 13.68
C SER A 94 7.25 3.12 14.03
N GLY A 95 8.53 2.81 14.17
CA GLY A 95 8.94 1.46 14.55
C GLY A 95 8.56 1.08 15.99
N LEU A 96 8.79 -0.20 16.31
CA LEU A 96 8.48 -0.84 17.58
C LEU A 96 9.75 -1.15 18.38
N ASP A 97 9.60 -1.35 19.68
CA ASP A 97 10.70 -1.79 20.57
C ASP A 97 11.06 -3.27 20.41
N SER A 98 10.18 -4.06 19.80
CA SER A 98 10.41 -5.47 19.52
C SER A 98 9.48 -5.97 18.40
N TYR A 99 9.99 -6.88 17.59
CA TYR A 99 9.27 -7.52 16.49
C TYR A 99 9.30 -9.03 16.68
N GLN A 100 8.14 -9.67 16.57
CA GLN A 100 8.01 -11.12 16.66
C GLN A 100 8.12 -11.73 15.25
N GLY A 101 9.13 -12.58 15.03
CA GLY A 101 9.24 -13.39 13.82
C GLY A 101 8.29 -14.59 13.85
N SER A 102 7.90 -15.08 12.69
CA SER A 102 7.10 -16.29 12.52
C SER A 102 7.39 -16.98 11.17
N SER A 103 6.80 -18.15 10.98
CA SER A 103 6.86 -18.89 9.72
C SER A 103 5.47 -18.93 9.11
N GLN A 104 5.25 -18.21 8.02
CA GLN A 104 3.95 -18.12 7.34
C GLN A 104 4.16 -18.11 5.83
N ASN A 105 3.23 -18.74 5.10
CA ASN A 105 3.22 -18.73 3.63
C ASN A 105 4.58 -19.10 3.01
N GLU A 106 5.22 -20.15 3.54
CA GLU A 106 6.52 -20.68 3.10
C GLU A 106 7.72 -19.74 3.31
N ILE A 107 7.53 -18.62 4.02
CA ILE A 107 8.57 -17.66 4.37
C ILE A 107 8.79 -17.68 5.89
N ASN A 108 10.05 -17.61 6.30
CA ASN A 108 10.44 -17.40 7.68
C ASN A 108 10.82 -15.94 7.89
N SER A 109 10.13 -15.27 8.82
CA SER A 109 10.55 -13.97 9.35
C SER A 109 11.29 -14.13 10.67
N ASN A 110 12.25 -13.24 10.91
CA ASN A 110 13.05 -13.25 12.12
C ASN A 110 12.46 -12.31 13.17
N SER A 111 12.67 -12.63 14.45
CA SER A 111 12.43 -11.67 15.51
C SER A 111 13.52 -10.62 15.54
N TRP A 112 13.17 -9.40 15.94
CA TRP A 112 14.13 -8.30 16.11
C TRP A 112 13.82 -7.47 17.36
N GLY A 113 14.83 -6.73 17.82
CA GLY A 113 14.68 -5.76 18.92
C GLY A 113 14.09 -4.44 18.43
N SER A 114 14.50 -3.34 19.07
CA SER A 114 14.02 -2.00 18.72
C SER A 114 14.51 -1.59 17.33
N TRP A 115 13.61 -1.03 16.53
CA TRP A 115 13.92 -0.47 15.21
C TRP A 115 13.09 0.79 14.97
N GLY A 116 13.65 1.79 14.29
CA GLY A 116 13.11 3.15 14.25
C GLY A 116 11.90 3.37 13.35
N SER A 117 11.73 2.54 12.32
CA SER A 117 10.73 2.69 11.25
C SER A 117 10.15 1.34 10.86
N ALA A 118 8.85 1.27 10.67
CA ALA A 118 8.18 0.02 10.34
C ALA A 118 7.13 0.24 9.27
N PHE A 119 6.64 -0.86 8.70
CA PHE A 119 5.51 -0.82 7.80
C PHE A 119 4.55 -1.98 8.05
N TYR A 120 3.34 -1.81 7.54
CA TYR A 120 2.31 -2.85 7.51
C TYR A 120 1.45 -2.71 6.25
N PHE A 121 0.68 -3.75 5.96
CA PHE A 121 -0.16 -3.80 4.76
C PHE A 121 -1.62 -3.50 5.07
N VAL A 122 -2.23 -2.70 4.20
CA VAL A 122 -3.67 -2.41 4.21
C VAL A 122 -4.32 -2.93 2.94
N ASP A 123 -5.62 -3.17 3.01
CA ASP A 123 -6.37 -3.50 1.80
C ASP A 123 -6.36 -2.30 0.86
N SER A 124 -6.17 -2.56 -0.43
CA SER A 124 -6.27 -1.50 -1.43
C SER A 124 -7.67 -0.88 -1.35
N PRO A 125 -7.79 0.45 -1.41
CA PRO A 125 -9.10 1.10 -1.41
C PRO A 125 -9.88 0.60 -2.63
N THR A 126 -10.87 -0.26 -2.39
CA THR A 126 -11.73 -0.77 -3.46
C THR A 126 -12.54 0.42 -3.98
N PRO A 127 -12.55 0.71 -5.30
CA PRO A 127 -13.51 1.66 -5.82
C PRO A 127 -14.92 1.08 -5.60
N THR A 128 -15.64 1.63 -4.63
CA THR A 128 -17.04 1.28 -4.38
C THR A 128 -17.85 1.56 -5.65
N PRO A 129 -18.66 0.61 -6.15
CA PRO A 129 -19.50 0.81 -7.34
C PRO A 129 -20.56 1.90 -7.17
#